data_AF-A0A380K4Z1-F1
#
_entry.id   AF-A0A380K4Z1-F1
#
_cell.length_a   1.000
_cell.length_b   1.000
_cell.length_c   1.000
_cell.angle_alpha   90.00
_cell.angle_beta   90.00
_cell.angle_gamma   90.00
#
_symmetry.space_group_name_H-M   'P 1'
#
loop_
_entity.id
_entity.type
_entity.pdbx_description
1 polymer ?
#
loop_
_entity_poly.entity_id
_entity_poly.type
_entity_poly.pdbx_seq_one_letter_code
_entity_poly.pdbx_strand_id
1 'polypeptide(L)'
;MADFKEENANYIEIGKKEVQKTKEIENSAETAVKNLEKDQTQANLVLATSKVDAVTDADKKEKFQKRIATVKTAIEAKKEKELEDKAETAVKNLENNQSRDNIDDAKNKVNAVNNSTKKEAFNNHINAVVSAIEAKEAEAAKQAQEQAAAKQAQQQTASGYSRDARGRWHRPNGQYASKAEIAAAGLPW
;
A
#
# COMPACT_ATOMS: atom_id res chain seq x y z
N MET A 1 -1.09 24.04 -75.45
CA MET A 1 -0.54 22.67 -75.36
C MET A 1 0.66 22.56 -74.42
N ALA A 2 1.53 23.59 -74.31
CA ALA A 2 2.62 23.61 -73.33
C ALA A 2 2.11 23.71 -71.88
N ASP A 3 1.17 24.63 -71.59
CA ASP A 3 0.55 24.80 -70.26
C ASP A 3 -0.02 23.51 -69.67
N PHE A 4 -0.78 22.73 -70.46
CA PHE A 4 -1.39 21.50 -69.99
C PHE A 4 -0.37 20.41 -69.61
N LYS A 5 0.78 20.36 -70.31
CA LYS A 5 1.84 19.40 -69.97
C LYS A 5 2.56 19.80 -68.69
N GLU A 6 2.76 21.10 -68.48
CA GLU A 6 3.41 21.66 -67.29
C GLU A 6 2.51 21.52 -66.06
N GLU A 7 1.21 21.79 -66.20
CA GLU A 7 0.22 21.63 -65.14
C GLU A 7 0.07 20.16 -64.72
N ASN A 8 -0.01 19.23 -65.68
CA ASN A 8 -0.06 17.79 -65.39
C ASN A 8 1.23 17.28 -64.70
N ALA A 9 2.41 17.80 -65.08
CA ALA A 9 3.66 17.47 -64.40
C ALA A 9 3.65 17.93 -62.92
N ASN A 10 3.09 19.12 -62.65
CA ASN A 10 2.96 19.65 -61.29
C ASN A 10 2.01 18.80 -60.43
N TYR A 11 0.85 18.37 -60.97
CA TYR A 11 -0.07 17.46 -60.27
C TYR A 11 0.57 16.12 -59.90
N ILE A 12 1.37 15.53 -60.81
CA ILE A 12 2.10 14.28 -60.54
C ILE A 12 3.13 14.49 -59.41
N GLU A 13 3.84 15.62 -59.40
CA GLU A 13 4.83 15.91 -58.37
C GLU A 13 4.18 16.11 -57.00
N ILE A 14 3.05 16.83 -56.92
CA ILE A 14 2.28 17.00 -55.69
C ILE A 14 1.82 15.63 -55.17
N GLY A 15 1.25 14.78 -56.02
CA GLY A 15 0.82 13.44 -55.63
C GLY A 15 1.96 12.58 -55.07
N LYS A 16 3.15 12.63 -55.67
CA LYS A 16 4.34 11.95 -55.15
C LYS A 16 4.75 12.46 -53.77
N LYS A 17 4.76 13.79 -53.57
CA LYS A 17 5.08 14.40 -52.27
C LYS A 17 4.09 14.00 -51.19
N GLU A 18 2.80 13.95 -51.50
CA GLU A 18 1.77 13.52 -50.54
C GLU A 18 1.93 12.04 -50.14
N VAL A 19 2.22 11.14 -51.10
CA VAL A 19 2.50 9.72 -50.81
C VAL A 19 3.79 9.56 -49.98
N GLN A 20 4.80 10.39 -50.21
CA GLN A 20 6.03 10.36 -49.41
C GLN A 20 5.74 10.74 -47.95
N LYS A 21 4.99 11.83 -47.73
CA LYS A 21 4.60 12.29 -46.39
C LYS A 21 3.80 11.24 -45.63
N THR A 22 2.82 10.59 -46.27
CA THR A 22 2.03 9.53 -45.60
C THR A 22 2.92 8.36 -45.19
N LYS A 23 3.86 7.95 -46.05
CA LYS A 23 4.82 6.89 -45.75
C LYS A 23 5.76 7.25 -44.59
N GLU A 24 6.20 8.51 -44.50
CA GLU A 24 7.01 9.00 -43.37
C GLU A 24 6.24 8.96 -42.05
N ILE A 25 4.95 9.35 -42.07
CA ILE A 25 4.06 9.27 -40.91
C ILE A 25 3.90 7.81 -40.46
N GLU A 26 3.64 6.89 -41.40
CA GLU A 26 3.49 5.47 -41.11
C GLU A 26 4.78 4.86 -40.53
N ASN A 27 5.94 5.17 -41.10
CA ASN A 27 7.24 4.70 -40.59
C ASN A 27 7.53 5.24 -39.19
N SER A 28 7.16 6.51 -38.94
CA SER A 28 7.31 7.14 -37.63
C SER A 28 6.41 6.46 -36.59
N ALA A 29 5.16 6.16 -36.95
CA ALA A 29 4.24 5.41 -36.10
C ALA A 29 4.74 3.98 -35.82
N GLU A 30 5.19 3.26 -36.85
CA GLU A 30 5.71 1.90 -36.69
C GLU A 30 6.92 1.85 -35.76
N THR A 31 7.84 2.81 -35.91
CA THR A 31 9.01 2.96 -35.03
C THR A 31 8.59 3.20 -33.58
N ALA A 32 7.62 4.09 -33.36
CA ALA A 32 7.13 4.40 -32.02
C ALA A 32 6.44 3.19 -31.37
N VAL A 33 5.64 2.43 -32.11
CA VAL A 33 4.99 1.21 -31.62
C VAL A 33 6.02 0.13 -31.29
N LYS A 34 7.03 -0.10 -32.14
CA LYS A 34 8.12 -1.05 -31.85
C LYS A 34 8.91 -0.65 -30.61
N ASN A 35 9.13 0.65 -30.38
CA ASN A 35 9.79 1.13 -29.18
C ASN A 35 8.93 0.91 -27.93
N LEU A 36 7.62 1.17 -28.00
CA LEU A 36 6.68 0.86 -26.92
C LEU A 36 6.66 -0.64 -26.57
N GLU A 37 6.69 -1.52 -27.58
CA GLU A 37 6.71 -2.98 -27.35
C GLU A 37 7.98 -3.45 -26.65
N LYS A 38 9.13 -2.85 -27.00
CA LYS A 38 10.43 -3.16 -26.37
C LYS A 38 10.54 -2.56 -24.97
N ASP A 39 10.10 -1.31 -24.82
CA ASP A 39 10.21 -0.53 -23.60
C ASP A 39 8.83 0.01 -23.20
N GLN A 40 8.16 -0.77 -22.38
CA GLN A 40 6.75 -0.61 -22.01
C GLN A 40 6.58 0.47 -20.94
N THR A 41 6.88 1.72 -21.29
CA THR A 41 6.74 2.88 -20.41
C THR A 41 5.51 3.72 -20.77
N GLN A 42 4.99 4.46 -19.80
CA GLN A 42 3.90 5.41 -20.04
C GLN A 42 4.30 6.49 -21.05
N ALA A 43 5.56 6.92 -21.04
CA ALA A 43 6.08 7.91 -21.99
C ALA A 43 6.05 7.37 -23.43
N ASN A 44 6.51 6.14 -23.65
CA ASN A 44 6.46 5.49 -24.96
C ASN A 44 5.01 5.20 -25.38
N LEU A 45 4.11 4.91 -24.44
CA LEU A 45 2.69 4.69 -24.73
C LEU A 45 2.03 5.95 -25.28
N VAL A 46 2.27 7.09 -24.64
CA VAL A 46 1.77 8.40 -25.08
C VAL A 46 2.35 8.76 -26.45
N LEU A 47 3.66 8.58 -26.65
CA LEU A 47 4.32 8.87 -27.91
C LEU A 47 3.78 8.00 -29.06
N ALA A 48 3.67 6.69 -28.86
CA ALA A 48 3.15 5.77 -29.87
C ALA A 48 1.69 6.09 -30.22
N THR A 49 0.85 6.38 -29.22
CA THR A 49 -0.55 6.78 -29.44
C THR A 49 -0.64 8.03 -30.31
N SER A 50 0.11 9.08 -29.94
CA SER A 50 0.14 10.34 -30.70
C SER A 50 0.60 10.16 -32.15
N LYS A 51 1.63 9.33 -32.40
CA LYS A 51 2.11 9.05 -33.76
C LYS A 51 1.13 8.23 -34.58
N VAL A 52 0.46 7.25 -33.96
CA VAL A 52 -0.55 6.42 -34.62
C VAL A 52 -1.82 7.22 -34.95
N ASP A 53 -2.17 8.21 -34.15
CA ASP A 53 -3.33 9.07 -34.42
C ASP A 53 -3.17 9.89 -35.71
N ALA A 54 -1.92 10.23 -36.08
CA ALA A 54 -1.59 10.92 -37.32
C ALA A 54 -1.65 10.04 -38.58
N VAL A 55 -1.72 8.70 -38.43
CA VAL A 55 -1.83 7.77 -39.57
C VAL A 55 -3.21 7.91 -40.20
N THR A 56 -3.26 8.09 -41.51
CA THR A 56 -4.51 8.25 -42.28
C THR A 56 -5.04 6.94 -42.86
N ASP A 57 -4.15 5.98 -43.12
CA ASP A 57 -4.53 4.63 -43.57
C ASP A 57 -5.23 3.88 -42.44
N ALA A 58 -6.52 3.60 -42.63
CA ALA A 58 -7.37 3.02 -41.59
C ALA A 58 -6.90 1.63 -41.15
N ASP A 59 -6.49 0.77 -42.09
CA ASP A 59 -6.09 -0.61 -41.79
C ASP A 59 -4.78 -0.65 -41.00
N LYS A 60 -3.81 0.20 -41.36
CA LYS A 60 -2.55 0.32 -40.62
C LYS A 60 -2.79 0.94 -39.25
N LYS A 61 -3.61 1.99 -39.18
CA LYS A 61 -3.97 2.63 -37.91
C LYS A 61 -4.61 1.63 -36.96
N GLU A 62 -5.57 0.82 -37.42
CA GLU A 62 -6.22 -0.21 -36.61
C GLU A 62 -5.21 -1.26 -36.12
N LYS A 63 -4.30 -1.72 -36.99
CA LYS A 63 -3.23 -2.68 -36.60
C LYS A 63 -2.32 -2.10 -35.52
N PHE A 64 -1.90 -0.84 -35.63
CA PHE A 64 -1.08 -0.20 -34.62
C PHE A 64 -1.84 0.03 -33.31
N GLN A 65 -3.11 0.45 -33.37
CA GLN A 65 -3.95 0.62 -32.20
C GLN A 65 -4.15 -0.69 -31.42
N LYS A 66 -4.34 -1.82 -32.12
CA LYS A 66 -4.42 -3.15 -31.46
C LYS A 66 -3.13 -3.47 -30.69
N ARG A 67 -1.96 -3.25 -31.29
CA ARG A 67 -0.66 -3.46 -30.63
C ARG A 67 -0.49 -2.55 -29.41
N ILE A 68 -0.83 -1.27 -29.54
CA ILE A 68 -0.82 -0.30 -28.44
C ILE A 68 -1.75 -0.74 -27.31
N ALA A 69 -2.97 -1.19 -27.62
CA ALA A 69 -3.92 -1.66 -26.63
C ALA A 69 -3.39 -2.87 -25.84
N THR A 70 -2.79 -3.84 -26.53
CA THR A 70 -2.14 -5.00 -25.87
C THR A 70 -1.03 -4.55 -24.92
N VAL A 71 -0.15 -3.64 -25.36
CA VAL A 71 0.94 -3.15 -24.49
C VAL A 71 0.39 -2.33 -23.33
N LYS A 72 -0.64 -1.50 -23.54
CA LYS A 72 -1.29 -0.73 -22.48
C LYS A 72 -1.82 -1.65 -21.37
N THR A 73 -2.53 -2.73 -21.74
CA THR A 73 -2.99 -3.73 -20.77
C THR A 73 -1.82 -4.39 -20.04
N ALA A 74 -0.71 -4.68 -20.72
CA ALA A 74 0.49 -5.22 -20.08
C ALA A 74 1.14 -4.24 -19.07
N ILE A 75 1.17 -2.94 -19.40
CA ILE A 75 1.67 -1.88 -18.49
C ILE A 75 0.78 -1.79 -17.25
N GLU A 76 -0.54 -1.75 -17.43
CA GLU A 76 -1.50 -1.68 -16.33
C GLU A 76 -1.42 -2.93 -15.44
N ALA A 77 -1.31 -4.11 -16.03
CA ALA A 77 -1.13 -5.36 -15.29
C ALA A 77 0.18 -5.41 -14.48
N LYS A 78 1.29 -4.91 -15.05
CA LYS A 78 2.57 -4.79 -14.33
C LYS A 78 2.46 -3.83 -13.14
N LYS A 79 1.81 -2.69 -13.35
CA LYS A 79 1.59 -1.70 -12.29
C LYS A 79 0.73 -2.25 -11.17
N GLU A 80 -0.35 -2.96 -11.52
CA GLU A 80 -1.21 -3.61 -10.52
C GLU A 80 -0.44 -4.66 -9.73
N LYS A 81 0.34 -5.51 -10.42
CA LYS A 81 1.18 -6.52 -9.75
C LYS A 81 2.17 -5.89 -8.77
N GLU A 82 2.79 -4.77 -9.11
CA GLU A 82 3.70 -4.05 -8.21
C GLU A 82 2.97 -3.54 -6.95
N LEU A 83 1.72 -3.09 -7.07
CA LEU A 83 0.90 -2.67 -5.94
C LEU A 83 0.53 -3.85 -5.05
N GLU A 84 0.17 -4.98 -5.65
CA GLU A 84 -0.10 -6.25 -4.95
C GLU A 84 1.14 -6.74 -4.18
N ASP A 85 2.32 -6.76 -4.81
CA ASP A 85 3.58 -7.20 -4.19
C ASP A 85 3.97 -6.28 -3.01
N LYS A 86 3.76 -4.96 -3.15
CA LYS A 86 3.98 -3.97 -2.07
C LYS A 86 3.01 -4.19 -0.90
N ALA A 87 1.75 -4.45 -1.18
CA ALA A 87 0.75 -4.74 -0.16
C ALA A 87 1.08 -6.04 0.57
N GLU A 88 1.41 -7.11 -0.15
CA GLU A 88 1.80 -8.40 0.43
C GLU A 88 3.02 -8.26 1.34
N THR A 89 4.03 -7.50 0.89
CA THR A 89 5.24 -7.23 1.69
C THR A 89 4.90 -6.47 2.97
N ALA A 90 4.04 -5.46 2.91
CA ALA A 90 3.65 -4.68 4.08
C ALA A 90 2.82 -5.51 5.08
N VAL A 91 1.90 -6.34 4.58
CA VAL A 91 1.11 -7.27 5.40
C VAL A 91 2.01 -8.29 6.10
N LYS A 92 2.95 -8.92 5.38
CA LYS A 92 3.95 -9.81 5.97
C LYS A 92 4.83 -9.10 7.00
N ASN A 93 5.19 -7.84 6.77
CA ASN A 93 5.95 -7.07 7.75
C ASN A 93 5.13 -6.81 9.02
N LEU A 94 3.83 -6.50 8.90
CA LEU A 94 2.93 -6.37 10.05
C LEU A 94 2.79 -7.68 10.84
N GLU A 95 2.71 -8.83 10.18
CA GLU A 95 2.70 -10.13 10.85
C GLU A 95 3.96 -10.41 11.66
N ASN A 96 5.13 -10.17 11.05
CA ASN A 96 6.43 -10.44 11.67
C ASN A 96 6.78 -9.40 12.74
N ASN A 97 6.28 -8.18 12.58
CA ASN A 97 6.52 -7.07 13.47
C ASN A 97 5.18 -6.38 13.78
N GLN A 98 4.53 -6.92 14.81
CA GLN A 98 3.20 -6.56 15.30
C GLN A 98 3.18 -5.19 16.03
N SER A 99 3.68 -4.15 15.38
CA SER A 99 3.67 -2.76 15.84
C SER A 99 2.54 -1.96 15.19
N ARG A 100 2.02 -0.96 15.91
CA ARG A 100 0.95 -0.07 15.42
C ARG A 100 1.36 0.67 14.14
N ASP A 101 2.61 1.10 14.02
CA ASP A 101 3.12 1.79 12.82
C ASP A 101 3.05 0.91 11.56
N ASN A 102 3.25 -0.41 11.70
CA ASN A 102 3.16 -1.35 10.59
C ASN A 102 1.71 -1.61 10.15
N ILE A 103 0.72 -1.34 11.02
CA ILE A 103 -0.71 -1.44 10.67
C ILE A 103 -1.05 -0.38 9.64
N ASP A 104 -0.59 0.85 9.87
CA ASP A 104 -0.90 1.98 8.99
C ASP A 104 -0.20 1.84 7.64
N ASP A 105 1.06 1.40 7.60
CA ASP A 105 1.72 1.09 6.32
C ASP A 105 0.98 -0.02 5.55
N ALA A 106 0.64 -1.13 6.22
CA ALA A 106 -0.08 -2.23 5.58
C ALA A 106 -1.45 -1.78 5.03
N LYS A 107 -2.24 -1.02 5.81
CA LYS A 107 -3.54 -0.47 5.36
C LYS A 107 -3.36 0.45 4.16
N ASN A 108 -2.37 1.34 4.18
CA ASN A 108 -2.11 2.28 3.10
C ASN A 108 -1.74 1.56 1.80
N LYS A 109 -0.86 0.55 1.86
CA LYS A 109 -0.48 -0.24 0.66
C LYS A 109 -1.63 -1.08 0.13
N VAL A 110 -2.39 -1.75 1.01
CA VAL A 110 -3.58 -2.52 0.61
C VAL A 110 -4.66 -1.63 -0.02
N ASN A 111 -4.83 -0.40 0.47
CA ASN A 111 -5.77 0.55 -0.11
C ASN A 111 -5.45 0.94 -1.55
N ALA A 112 -4.17 0.90 -1.94
CA ALA A 112 -3.73 1.21 -3.29
C ALA A 112 -3.95 0.06 -4.30
N VAL A 113 -4.21 -1.17 -3.85
CA VAL A 113 -4.51 -2.32 -4.71
C VAL A 113 -5.90 -2.15 -5.35
N ASN A 114 -6.01 -2.37 -6.66
CA ASN A 114 -7.27 -2.24 -7.39
C ASN A 114 -8.05 -3.55 -7.43
N ASN A 115 -7.37 -4.70 -7.37
CA ASN A 115 -8.01 -6.01 -7.31
C ASN A 115 -8.81 -6.18 -6.00
N SER A 116 -10.15 -6.10 -6.10
CA SER A 116 -11.05 -6.15 -4.95
C SER A 116 -10.92 -7.43 -4.13
N THR A 117 -10.82 -8.59 -4.77
CA THR A 117 -10.68 -9.89 -4.09
C THR A 117 -9.38 -9.97 -3.29
N LYS A 118 -8.26 -9.54 -3.87
CA LYS A 118 -6.97 -9.53 -3.13
C LYS A 118 -6.98 -8.49 -2.02
N LYS A 119 -7.53 -7.31 -2.28
CA LYS A 119 -7.66 -6.24 -1.28
C LYS A 119 -8.48 -6.69 -0.08
N GLU A 120 -9.58 -7.40 -0.30
CA GLU A 120 -10.39 -7.99 0.76
C GLU A 120 -9.60 -9.05 1.55
N ALA A 121 -8.90 -9.95 0.87
CA ALA A 121 -8.05 -10.95 1.52
C ALA A 121 -6.98 -10.32 2.42
N PHE A 122 -6.28 -9.29 1.93
CA PHE A 122 -5.30 -8.56 2.73
C PHE A 122 -5.93 -7.82 3.92
N ASN A 123 -7.09 -7.21 3.75
CA ASN A 123 -7.79 -6.53 4.85
C ASN A 123 -8.23 -7.52 5.94
N ASN A 124 -8.75 -8.69 5.55
CA ASN A 124 -9.09 -9.75 6.50
C ASN A 124 -7.87 -10.18 7.31
N HIS A 125 -6.72 -10.29 6.65
CA HIS A 125 -5.46 -10.64 7.30
C HIS A 125 -4.97 -9.56 8.26
N ILE A 126 -4.97 -8.29 7.83
CA ILE A 126 -4.65 -7.14 8.69
C ILE A 126 -5.55 -7.15 9.93
N ASN A 127 -6.86 -7.33 9.77
CA ASN A 127 -7.80 -7.34 10.89
C ASN A 127 -7.51 -8.49 11.88
N ALA A 128 -7.13 -9.67 11.39
CA ALA A 128 -6.72 -10.79 12.24
C ALA A 128 -5.46 -10.45 13.04
N VAL A 129 -4.44 -9.85 12.39
CA VAL A 129 -3.20 -9.45 13.08
C VAL A 129 -3.45 -8.33 14.09
N VAL A 130 -4.27 -7.34 13.75
CA VAL A 130 -4.70 -6.27 14.67
C VAL A 130 -5.39 -6.85 15.90
N SER A 131 -6.31 -7.80 15.70
CA SER A 131 -7.01 -8.46 16.82
C SER A 131 -6.02 -9.23 17.71
N ALA A 132 -5.02 -9.88 17.12
CA ALA A 132 -3.98 -10.57 17.88
C ALA A 132 -3.07 -9.61 18.69
N ILE A 133 -2.75 -8.44 18.12
CA ILE A 133 -2.04 -7.36 18.82
C ILE A 133 -2.83 -6.91 20.04
N GLU A 134 -4.10 -6.59 19.85
CA GLU A 134 -4.98 -6.09 20.91
C GLU A 134 -5.16 -7.12 22.03
N ALA A 135 -5.31 -8.40 21.69
CA ALA A 135 -5.39 -9.47 22.67
C ALA A 135 -4.10 -9.58 23.51
N LYS A 136 -2.93 -9.51 22.87
CA LYS A 136 -1.63 -9.57 23.53
C LYS A 136 -1.38 -8.36 24.43
N GLU A 137 -1.76 -7.15 23.99
CA GLU A 137 -1.68 -5.93 24.78
C GLU A 137 -2.59 -6.01 26.01
N ALA A 138 -3.82 -6.53 25.86
CA ALA A 138 -4.76 -6.72 26.97
C ALA A 138 -4.25 -7.75 27.99
N GLU A 139 -3.68 -8.87 27.52
CA GLU A 139 -3.10 -9.88 28.40
C GLU A 139 -1.89 -9.33 29.17
N ALA A 140 -1.00 -8.61 28.50
CA ALA A 140 0.15 -7.96 29.14
C ALA A 140 -0.27 -6.94 30.20
N ALA A 141 -1.32 -6.15 29.91
CA ALA A 141 -1.87 -5.19 30.88
C ALA A 141 -2.44 -5.89 32.12
N LYS A 142 -3.16 -7.01 31.94
CA LYS A 142 -3.70 -7.80 33.05
C LYS A 142 -2.57 -8.40 33.90
N GLN A 143 -1.55 -8.99 33.28
CA GLN A 143 -0.40 -9.54 33.99
C GLN A 143 0.37 -8.45 34.76
N ALA A 144 0.52 -7.25 34.20
CA ALA A 144 1.15 -6.12 34.88
C ALA A 144 0.35 -5.66 36.11
N GLN A 145 -0.98 -5.64 36.02
CA GLN A 145 -1.86 -5.33 37.15
C GLN A 145 -1.77 -6.38 38.26
N GLU A 146 -1.80 -7.67 37.91
CA GLU A 146 -1.66 -8.77 38.88
C GLU A 146 -0.29 -8.74 39.58
N GLN A 147 0.79 -8.49 38.83
CA GLN A 147 2.13 -8.33 39.41
C GLN A 147 2.24 -7.10 40.34
N ALA A 148 1.61 -5.98 39.98
CA ALA A 148 1.57 -4.79 40.83
C ALA A 148 0.79 -5.07 42.13
N ALA A 149 -0.36 -5.74 42.05
CA ALA A 149 -1.15 -6.14 43.21
C ALA A 149 -0.40 -7.13 44.11
N ALA A 150 0.29 -8.12 43.53
CA ALA A 150 1.10 -9.08 44.28
C ALA A 150 2.27 -8.40 45.02
N LYS A 151 2.98 -7.46 44.35
CA LYS A 151 4.04 -6.67 45.00
C LYS A 151 3.51 -5.81 46.14
N GLN A 152 2.34 -5.19 45.97
CA GLN A 152 1.69 -4.45 47.06
C GLN A 152 1.34 -5.36 48.24
N ALA A 153 0.72 -6.52 47.99
CA ALA A 153 0.40 -7.48 49.04
C ALA A 153 1.66 -7.97 49.79
N GLN A 154 2.77 -8.19 49.08
CA GLN A 154 4.04 -8.63 49.67
C GLN A 154 4.72 -7.53 50.51
N GLN A 155 4.60 -6.26 50.11
CA GLN A 155 5.06 -5.11 50.94
C GLN A 155 4.21 -4.93 52.20
N GLN A 156 2.91 -5.20 52.12
CA GLN A 156 2.01 -5.16 53.26
C GLN A 156 2.36 -6.24 54.30
N THR A 157 2.64 -7.47 53.86
CA THR A 157 3.06 -8.56 54.78
C THR A 157 4.47 -8.35 55.35
N ALA A 158 5.41 -7.81 54.57
CA ALA A 158 6.77 -7.51 55.03
C ALA A 158 6.83 -6.41 56.12
N SER A 159 5.86 -5.49 56.15
CA SER A 159 5.81 -4.43 57.16
C SER A 159 5.41 -4.93 58.57
N GLY A 160 5.00 -6.20 58.71
CA GLY A 160 4.55 -6.78 59.98
C GLY A 160 3.17 -6.31 60.44
N TYR A 161 2.53 -5.41 59.70
CA TYR A 161 1.16 -4.97 59.93
C TYR A 161 0.19 -5.81 59.08
N SER A 162 -0.99 -6.12 59.62
CA SER A 162 -2.05 -6.83 58.90
C SER A 162 -3.30 -5.97 58.78
N ARG A 163 -4.05 -6.11 57.68
CA ARG A 163 -5.29 -5.36 57.46
C ARG A 163 -6.50 -6.28 57.64
N ASP A 164 -7.45 -5.90 58.49
CA ASP A 164 -8.68 -6.67 58.70
C ASP A 164 -9.67 -6.50 57.53
N ALA A 165 -10.73 -7.32 57.52
CA ALA A 165 -11.79 -7.24 56.49
C ALA A 165 -12.57 -5.91 56.50
N ARG A 166 -12.41 -5.09 57.55
CA ARG A 166 -12.99 -3.74 57.67
C ARG A 166 -12.00 -2.65 57.24
N GLY A 167 -10.83 -3.03 56.71
CA GLY A 167 -9.80 -2.11 56.23
C GLY A 167 -8.92 -1.50 57.32
N ARG A 168 -9.02 -1.95 58.58
CA ARG A 168 -8.22 -1.44 59.70
C ARG A 168 -6.90 -2.19 59.81
N TRP A 169 -5.82 -1.43 59.99
CA TRP A 169 -4.49 -1.98 60.19
C TRP A 169 -4.27 -2.41 61.64
N HIS A 170 -3.58 -3.53 61.83
CA HIS A 170 -3.18 -4.12 63.10
C HIS A 170 -1.66 -4.26 63.14
N ARG A 171 -1.09 -4.01 64.31
CA ARG A 171 0.31 -4.31 64.65
C ARG A 171 0.54 -5.83 64.76
N PRO A 172 1.80 -6.30 64.78
CA PRO A 172 2.13 -7.71 65.03
C PRO A 172 1.52 -8.28 66.32
N ASN A 173 1.28 -7.42 67.33
CA ASN A 173 0.68 -7.79 68.61
C ASN A 173 -0.88 -7.85 68.59
N GLY A 174 -1.51 -7.66 67.42
CA GLY A 174 -2.97 -7.71 67.24
C GLY A 174 -3.73 -6.41 67.56
N GLN A 175 -3.08 -5.39 68.14
CA GLN A 175 -3.72 -4.09 68.40
C GLN A 175 -3.83 -3.25 67.12
N TYR A 176 -4.77 -2.31 67.09
CA TYR A 176 -4.89 -1.37 65.96
C TYR A 176 -3.63 -0.51 65.79
N ALA A 177 -3.17 -0.37 64.56
CA ALA A 177 -2.12 0.57 64.19
C ALA A 177 -2.72 1.97 64.01
N SER A 178 -2.00 2.99 64.51
CA SER A 178 -2.41 4.38 64.35
C SER A 178 -2.08 4.91 62.96
N LYS A 179 -2.76 5.99 62.54
CA LYS A 179 -2.52 6.67 61.25
C LYS A 179 -1.06 7.09 61.06
N ALA A 180 -0.39 7.51 62.14
CA ALA A 180 1.02 7.87 62.11
C ALA A 180 1.93 6.67 61.81
N GLU A 181 1.62 5.50 62.39
CA GLU A 181 2.39 4.27 62.18
C GLU A 181 2.22 3.69 60.78
N ILE A 182 1.00 3.72 60.24
CA ILE A 182 0.71 3.27 58.87
C ILE A 182 1.39 4.17 57.85
N ALA A 183 1.36 5.49 58.06
CA ALA A 183 2.09 6.45 57.23
C ALA A 183 3.61 6.27 57.32
N ALA A 184 4.15 6.02 58.51
CA ALA A 184 5.58 5.75 58.70
C ALA A 184 6.04 4.43 58.05
N ALA A 185 5.15 3.44 57.98
CA ALA A 185 5.39 2.16 57.31
C ALA A 185 5.18 2.22 55.78
N GLY A 186 4.79 3.37 55.22
CA GLY A 186 4.52 3.51 53.78
C GLY A 186 3.28 2.72 53.32
N LEU A 187 2.40 2.34 54.25
CA LEU A 187 1.19 1.58 53.96
C LEU A 187 0.05 2.52 53.56
N PRO A 188 -0.82 2.10 52.62
CA PRO A 188 -2.00 2.88 52.26
C PRO A 188 -3.01 2.89 53.42
N TRP A 189 -3.62 4.05 53.72
CA TRP A 189 -4.65 4.21 54.75
C TRP A 189 -5.99 3.62 54.29
#